data_AF-A6IIC7-F1
#
_entry.id   AF-A6IIC7-F1
#
_cell.length_a   1.000
_cell.length_b   1.000
_cell.length_c   1.000
_cell.angle_alpha   90.00
_cell.angle_beta   90.00
_cell.angle_gamma   90.00
#
_symmetry.space_group_name_H-M   'P 1'
#
loop_
_entity.id
_entity.type
_entity.pdbx_description
1 polymer ?
#
loop_
_entity_poly.entity_id
_entity_poly.type
_entity_poly.pdbx_seq_one_letter_code
_entity_poly.pdbx_strand_id
1 'polypeptide(L)'
;MALSSRLWRLLPLLRGAEQSVCQLARSWGSGGRCGTWGFRGSEVTGNTRAFKRGLLFSALSYLGFETYQVISQAAVVHATAKVEEILEQADYLYESGETEKLYQLLTQYKESEDVELLWRLARASRDIAQLCKTSEEEKKVLLYEALEYAKRALWYAICISDVGDYEGIKVKIANAYVIKEHFEKAIELNPKDATSIHLMGIWCYTFAEMPWYQRRIAEVLFANPPSSTYEEALKYFHRAEEVDPNFYSKNLLLLGKTYLKLNNKKLAAFWLVKAKSYPAHTEEDKQIQTEAAQLLTGL
;
A
#
# COMPACT_ATOMS: atom_id res chain seq x y z
N MET A 1 7.88 3.52 -17.19
CA MET A 1 7.11 3.86 -15.97
C MET A 1 5.59 4.03 -16.18
N ALA A 2 5.07 4.16 -17.41
CA ALA A 2 3.63 4.41 -17.66
C ALA A 2 2.69 3.18 -17.58
N LEU A 3 3.22 1.95 -17.52
CA LEU A 3 2.39 0.73 -17.50
C LEU A 3 2.05 0.26 -16.08
N SER A 4 2.92 0.49 -15.10
CA SER A 4 2.66 0.07 -13.71
C SER A 4 1.62 0.96 -13.03
N SER A 5 1.61 2.28 -13.25
CA SER A 5 0.60 3.20 -12.68
C SER A 5 -0.83 2.91 -13.16
N ARG A 6 -0.99 2.41 -14.40
CA ARG A 6 -2.29 2.03 -14.96
C ARG A 6 -2.83 0.70 -14.43
N LEU A 7 -1.95 -0.22 -14.02
CA LEU A 7 -2.34 -1.56 -13.55
C LEU A 7 -2.89 -1.57 -12.12
N TRP A 8 -2.54 -0.58 -11.29
CA TRP A 8 -3.07 -0.47 -9.92
C TRP A 8 -4.54 -0.03 -9.87
N ARG A 9 -5.08 0.57 -10.94
CA ARG A 9 -6.51 0.91 -11.08
C ARG A 9 -7.42 -0.32 -11.18
N LEU A 10 -6.88 -1.54 -11.32
CA LEU A 10 -7.63 -2.75 -11.66
C LEU A 10 -7.68 -3.80 -10.53
N LEU A 11 -7.16 -3.51 -9.33
CA LEU A 11 -7.20 -4.46 -8.21
C LEU A 11 -8.53 -4.30 -7.44
N PRO A 12 -9.41 -5.32 -7.41
CA PRO A 12 -10.67 -5.24 -6.70
C PRO A 12 -10.45 -5.08 -5.18
N LEU A 13 -11.17 -4.12 -4.58
CA LEU A 13 -11.26 -3.85 -3.15
C LEU A 13 -11.56 -5.12 -2.34
N LEU A 14 -10.55 -5.68 -1.66
CA LEU A 14 -10.74 -6.71 -0.63
C LEU A 14 -11.06 -6.04 0.73
N ARG A 15 -12.24 -5.41 0.84
CA ARG A 15 -12.90 -5.19 2.14
C ARG A 15 -13.47 -6.53 2.61
N GLY A 16 -12.69 -7.33 3.33
CA GLY A 16 -13.21 -8.60 3.84
C GLY A 16 -12.38 -9.34 4.88
N ALA A 17 -11.09 -9.02 5.05
CA ALA A 17 -10.21 -9.83 5.92
C ALA A 17 -9.95 -9.25 7.32
N GLU A 18 -10.41 -8.03 7.65
CA GLU A 18 -10.06 -7.37 8.93
C GLU A 18 -10.89 -7.79 10.15
N GLN A 19 -11.93 -8.62 10.00
CA GLN A 19 -12.82 -8.97 11.12
C GLN A 19 -12.49 -10.29 11.85
N SER A 20 -11.64 -11.18 11.31
CA SER A 20 -11.45 -12.52 11.89
C SER A 20 -10.39 -12.58 13.01
N VAL A 21 -9.49 -11.59 13.11
CA VAL A 21 -8.35 -11.66 14.05
C VAL A 21 -8.66 -10.99 15.41
N CYS A 22 -9.68 -10.14 15.49
CA CYS A 22 -10.03 -9.43 16.74
C CYS A 22 -11.05 -10.14 17.66
N GLN A 23 -11.57 -11.32 17.31
CA GLN A 23 -12.65 -11.97 18.09
C GLN A 23 -12.19 -12.92 19.21
N LEU A 24 -10.89 -13.15 19.42
CA LEU A 24 -10.40 -14.07 20.44
C LEU A 24 -10.28 -13.48 21.86
N ALA A 25 -10.76 -12.26 22.10
CA ALA A 25 -10.73 -11.64 23.41
C ALA A 25 -12.06 -10.93 23.74
N ARG A 26 -13.12 -11.72 24.00
CA ARG A 26 -14.28 -11.36 24.85
C ARG A 26 -15.26 -12.54 24.91
N SER A 27 -15.09 -13.42 25.89
CA SER A 27 -16.13 -14.35 26.32
C SER A 27 -16.24 -14.29 27.84
N TRP A 28 -17.45 -13.93 28.30
CA TRP A 28 -18.07 -14.03 29.63
C TRP A 28 -19.02 -12.81 29.72
N GLY A 29 -20.33 -12.90 29.82
CA GLY A 29 -21.28 -13.98 30.10
C GLY A 29 -22.44 -13.30 30.83
N SER A 30 -23.65 -13.31 30.28
CA SER A 30 -24.87 -12.92 30.99
C SER A 30 -26.08 -13.52 30.28
N GLY A 31 -26.80 -14.37 31.01
CA GLY A 31 -27.85 -15.25 30.52
C GLY A 31 -29.14 -14.53 30.16
N GLY A 32 -29.76 -15.00 29.07
CA GLY A 32 -31.15 -14.72 28.75
C GLY A 32 -32.11 -15.60 29.55
N ARG A 33 -33.27 -15.05 29.88
CA ARG A 33 -34.48 -15.83 30.15
C ARG A 33 -35.56 -15.48 29.15
N CYS A 34 -36.06 -16.54 28.53
CA CYS A 34 -37.21 -16.62 27.66
C CYS A 34 -38.51 -16.42 28.47
N GLY A 35 -39.50 -15.80 27.84
CA GLY A 35 -40.87 -15.72 28.32
C GLY A 35 -41.82 -15.41 27.16
N THR A 36 -42.42 -16.46 26.61
CA THR A 36 -43.55 -16.43 25.68
C THR A 36 -44.83 -15.96 26.40
N TRP A 37 -45.85 -15.62 25.58
CA TRP A 37 -47.31 -15.48 25.82
C TRP A 37 -47.77 -14.10 25.33
N GLY A 38 -48.85 -13.92 24.60
CA GLY A 38 -49.90 -14.78 24.09
C GLY A 38 -50.85 -13.86 23.30
N PHE A 39 -51.23 -14.26 22.09
CA PHE A 39 -52.22 -13.55 21.29
C PHE A 39 -53.58 -13.56 22.02
N ARG A 40 -54.20 -12.40 22.18
CA ARG A 40 -55.65 -12.28 22.35
C ARG A 40 -56.12 -10.99 21.68
N GLY A 41 -56.91 -11.16 20.63
CA GLY A 41 -57.58 -10.07 19.94
C GLY A 41 -58.75 -9.53 20.74
N SER A 42 -59.10 -8.28 20.45
CA SER A 42 -60.45 -7.77 20.64
C SER A 42 -60.73 -6.75 19.53
N GLU A 43 -61.87 -6.96 18.87
CA GLU A 43 -62.39 -6.21 17.74
C GLU A 43 -63.12 -4.92 18.17
N VAL A 44 -62.98 -3.88 17.32
CA VAL A 44 -64.04 -3.00 16.76
C VAL A 44 -64.73 -2.04 17.76
N THR A 45 -64.73 -0.71 17.60
CA THR A 45 -65.48 0.07 16.59
C THR A 45 -65.00 1.53 16.52
N GLY A 46 -64.88 2.04 15.30
CA GLY A 46 -65.60 3.26 14.87
C GLY A 46 -65.12 4.62 15.38
N ASN A 47 -64.35 5.33 14.54
CA ASN A 47 -64.76 6.69 14.19
C ASN A 47 -64.24 7.13 12.81
N THR A 48 -65.15 7.17 11.84
CA THR A 48 -64.97 7.65 10.47
C THR A 48 -64.94 9.18 10.47
N ARG A 49 -63.81 9.80 10.84
CA ARG A 49 -63.63 11.25 10.62
C ARG A 49 -62.18 11.74 10.62
N ALA A 50 -61.29 11.11 9.85
CA ALA A 50 -59.97 11.70 9.55
C ALA A 50 -59.31 11.15 8.26
N PHE A 51 -60.05 10.72 7.24
CA PHE A 51 -59.47 10.04 6.07
C PHE A 51 -59.42 10.90 4.79
N LYS A 52 -59.09 12.19 4.89
CA LYS A 52 -58.80 13.04 3.73
C LYS A 52 -57.52 13.88 3.81
N ARG A 53 -56.63 13.59 4.77
CA ARG A 53 -55.29 14.23 4.83
C ARG A 53 -54.11 13.26 4.69
N GLY A 54 -54.34 11.94 4.64
CA GLY A 54 -53.26 10.93 4.62
C GLY A 54 -52.60 10.66 3.27
N LEU A 55 -53.25 10.96 2.14
CA LEU A 55 -52.69 10.61 0.81
C LEU A 55 -51.71 11.66 0.24
N LEU A 56 -51.86 12.94 0.61
CA LEU A 56 -51.03 14.02 0.05
C LEU A 56 -49.62 14.09 0.67
N PHE A 57 -49.40 13.50 1.84
CA PHE A 57 -48.07 13.42 2.45
C PHE A 57 -47.20 12.28 1.91
N SER A 58 -47.75 11.35 1.12
CA SER A 58 -46.99 10.22 0.53
C SER A 58 -46.36 10.56 -0.83
N ALA A 59 -47.08 11.29 -1.69
CA ALA A 59 -46.56 11.66 -3.02
C ALA A 59 -45.50 12.77 -2.96
N LEU A 60 -45.67 13.74 -2.05
CA LEU A 60 -44.69 14.82 -1.81
C LEU A 60 -43.40 14.30 -1.15
N SER A 61 -43.50 13.31 -0.26
CA SER A 61 -42.32 12.66 0.33
C SER A 61 -41.62 11.74 -0.67
N TYR A 62 -42.37 11.07 -1.55
CA TYR A 62 -41.80 10.26 -2.64
C TYR A 62 -41.09 11.13 -3.70
N LEU A 63 -41.70 12.22 -4.17
CA LEU A 63 -41.05 13.20 -5.06
C LEU A 63 -39.84 13.88 -4.40
N GLY A 64 -39.93 14.18 -3.09
CA GLY A 64 -38.81 14.69 -2.31
C GLY A 64 -37.65 13.68 -2.22
N PHE A 65 -37.97 12.39 -2.10
CA PHE A 65 -36.97 11.32 -2.08
C PHE A 65 -36.33 11.09 -3.46
N GLU A 66 -37.12 11.07 -4.54
CA GLU A 66 -36.57 10.94 -5.91
C GLU A 66 -35.71 12.14 -6.30
N THR A 67 -36.14 13.37 -5.97
CA THR A 67 -35.31 14.57 -6.21
C THR A 67 -34.04 14.57 -5.37
N TYR A 68 -34.09 14.15 -4.11
CA TYR A 68 -32.89 13.93 -3.29
C TYR A 68 -31.97 12.86 -3.88
N GLN A 69 -32.52 11.78 -4.43
CA GLN A 69 -31.74 10.72 -5.07
C GLN A 69 -31.05 11.21 -6.35
N VAL A 70 -31.74 12.01 -7.18
CA VAL A 70 -31.16 12.60 -8.39
C VAL A 70 -30.09 13.65 -8.04
N ILE A 71 -30.35 14.52 -7.05
CA ILE A 71 -29.38 15.54 -6.61
C ILE A 71 -28.15 14.86 -5.97
N SER A 72 -28.34 13.82 -5.15
CA SER A 72 -27.22 13.07 -4.57
C SER A 72 -26.42 12.33 -5.63
N GLN A 73 -27.07 11.71 -6.61
CA GLN A 73 -26.37 11.09 -7.76
C GLN A 73 -25.60 12.12 -8.58
N ALA A 74 -26.20 13.27 -8.91
CA ALA A 74 -25.53 14.34 -9.65
C ALA A 74 -24.34 14.92 -8.86
N ALA A 75 -24.48 15.10 -7.55
CA ALA A 75 -23.40 15.55 -6.67
C ALA A 75 -22.27 14.52 -6.58
N VAL A 76 -22.59 13.22 -6.50
CA VAL A 76 -21.60 12.14 -6.53
C VAL A 76 -20.86 12.13 -7.87
N VAL A 77 -21.56 12.23 -9.01
CA VAL A 77 -20.92 12.27 -10.33
C VAL A 77 -20.00 13.48 -10.46
N HIS A 78 -20.44 14.66 -10.04
CA HIS A 78 -19.60 15.86 -10.04
C HIS A 78 -18.38 15.73 -9.12
N ALA A 79 -18.53 15.12 -7.94
CA ALA A 79 -17.41 14.83 -7.05
C ALA A 79 -16.42 13.84 -7.68
N THR A 80 -16.90 12.78 -8.32
CA THR A 80 -16.05 11.80 -9.02
C THR A 80 -15.29 12.42 -10.20
N ALA A 81 -15.94 13.28 -10.99
CA ALA A 81 -15.29 13.98 -12.10
C ALA A 81 -14.18 14.90 -11.59
N LYS A 82 -14.44 15.63 -10.50
CA LYS A 82 -13.45 16.50 -9.87
C LYS A 82 -12.26 15.69 -9.31
N VAL A 83 -12.50 14.51 -8.73
CA VAL A 83 -11.43 13.63 -8.26
C VAL A 83 -10.59 13.11 -9.43
N GLU A 84 -11.21 12.67 -10.52
CA GLU A 84 -10.47 12.18 -11.69
C GLU A 84 -9.53 13.25 -12.27
N GLU A 85 -9.97 14.51 -12.38
CA GLU A 85 -9.11 15.62 -12.81
C GLU A 85 -7.89 15.80 -11.89
N ILE A 86 -8.05 15.64 -10.58
CA ILE A 86 -6.95 15.72 -9.60
C ILE A 86 -6.01 14.53 -9.78
N LEU A 87 -6.54 13.33 -10.02
CA LEU A 87 -5.75 12.13 -10.26
C LEU A 87 -4.92 12.25 -11.53
N GLU A 88 -5.48 12.80 -12.61
CA GLU A 88 -4.75 13.08 -13.85
C GLU A 88 -3.62 14.09 -13.63
N GLN A 89 -3.89 15.17 -12.89
CA GLN A 89 -2.86 16.15 -12.53
C GLN A 89 -1.74 15.52 -11.67
N ALA A 90 -2.11 14.68 -10.70
CA ALA A 90 -1.16 13.97 -9.86
C ALA A 90 -0.29 12.99 -10.67
N ASP A 91 -0.90 12.23 -11.58
CA ASP A 91 -0.19 11.31 -12.46
C ASP A 91 0.77 12.08 -13.40
N TYR A 92 0.37 13.24 -13.93
CA TYR A 92 1.26 14.11 -14.73
C TYR A 92 2.44 14.68 -13.92
N LEU A 93 2.19 15.18 -12.70
CA LEU A 93 3.26 15.68 -11.82
C LEU A 93 4.24 14.58 -11.42
N TYR A 94 3.74 13.37 -11.21
CA TYR A 94 4.57 12.19 -10.97
C TYR A 94 5.46 11.85 -12.18
N GLU A 95 4.88 11.78 -13.37
CA GLU A 95 5.61 11.48 -14.61
C GLU A 95 6.65 12.54 -14.99
N SER A 96 6.40 13.80 -14.63
CA SER A 96 7.34 14.91 -14.84
C SER A 96 8.43 15.01 -13.77
N GLY A 97 8.40 14.17 -12.72
CA GLY A 97 9.39 14.18 -11.64
C GLY A 97 9.26 15.37 -10.68
N GLU A 98 8.11 16.04 -10.68
CA GLU A 98 7.82 17.24 -9.87
C GLU A 98 7.31 16.84 -8.47
N THR A 99 8.12 16.07 -7.73
CA THR A 99 7.73 15.40 -6.47
C THR A 99 7.17 16.37 -5.42
N GLU A 100 7.75 17.56 -5.27
CA GLU A 100 7.29 18.56 -4.30
C GLU A 100 5.90 19.12 -4.64
N LYS A 101 5.68 19.44 -5.92
CA LYS A 101 4.37 19.94 -6.37
C LYS A 101 3.31 18.86 -6.25
N LEU A 102 3.66 17.61 -6.57
CA LEU A 102 2.79 16.46 -6.38
C LEU A 102 2.37 16.32 -4.91
N TYR A 103 3.33 16.37 -3.99
CA TYR A 103 3.05 16.28 -2.56
C TYR A 103 2.16 17.41 -2.07
N GLN A 104 2.44 18.65 -2.48
CA GLN A 104 1.64 19.83 -2.14
C GLN A 104 0.20 19.75 -2.66
N LEU A 105 0.00 19.20 -3.87
CA LEU A 105 -1.34 18.98 -4.44
C LEU A 105 -2.12 17.95 -3.61
N LEU A 106 -1.51 16.78 -3.37
CA LEU A 106 -2.20 15.65 -2.73
C LEU A 106 -2.43 15.85 -1.23
N THR A 107 -1.58 16.60 -0.54
CA THR A 107 -1.73 16.89 0.90
C THR A 107 -3.05 17.61 1.23
N GLN A 108 -3.59 18.35 0.26
CA GLN A 108 -4.90 19.01 0.39
C GLN A 108 -6.06 18.01 0.59
N TYR A 109 -5.83 16.75 0.20
CA TYR A 109 -6.81 15.66 0.24
C TYR A 109 -6.47 14.58 1.26
N LYS A 110 -5.59 14.85 2.24
CA LYS A 110 -5.16 13.89 3.26
C LYS A 110 -6.29 13.27 4.09
N GLU A 111 -7.41 14.00 4.25
CA GLU A 111 -8.60 13.54 4.98
C GLU A 111 -9.60 12.79 4.09
N SER A 112 -9.33 12.66 2.78
CA SER A 112 -10.20 11.93 1.85
C SER A 112 -10.33 10.45 2.25
N GLU A 113 -11.45 9.83 1.90
CA GLU A 113 -11.64 8.37 1.96
C GLU A 113 -11.33 7.69 0.63
N ASP A 114 -11.02 8.47 -0.40
CA ASP A 114 -10.71 7.95 -1.72
C ASP A 114 -9.34 7.26 -1.73
N VAL A 115 -9.37 5.95 -1.97
CA VAL A 115 -8.19 5.09 -1.96
C VAL A 115 -7.19 5.53 -3.03
N GLU A 116 -7.64 6.00 -4.20
CA GLU A 116 -6.78 6.43 -5.32
C GLU A 116 -5.95 7.66 -4.99
N LEU A 117 -6.52 8.58 -4.19
CA LEU A 117 -5.79 9.74 -3.68
C LEU A 117 -4.82 9.34 -2.56
N LEU A 118 -5.26 8.50 -1.62
CA LEU A 118 -4.47 8.14 -0.44
C LEU A 118 -3.21 7.35 -0.79
N TRP A 119 -3.27 6.39 -1.73
CA TRP A 119 -2.08 5.64 -2.11
C TRP A 119 -1.06 6.50 -2.85
N ARG A 120 -1.53 7.43 -3.69
CA ARG A 120 -0.66 8.40 -4.37
C ARG A 120 -0.02 9.36 -3.38
N LEU A 121 -0.76 9.79 -2.37
CA LEU A 121 -0.25 10.63 -1.30
C LEU A 121 0.83 9.89 -0.50
N ALA A 122 0.57 8.64 -0.09
CA ALA A 122 1.55 7.80 0.59
C ALA A 122 2.84 7.65 -0.24
N ARG A 123 2.72 7.41 -1.55
CA ARG A 123 3.86 7.37 -2.47
C ARG A 123 4.60 8.70 -2.53
N ALA A 124 3.89 9.82 -2.69
CA ALA A 124 4.49 11.15 -2.75
C ALA A 124 5.23 11.50 -1.45
N SER A 125 4.63 11.24 -0.27
CA SER A 125 5.28 11.41 1.04
C SER A 125 6.59 10.63 1.12
N ARG A 126 6.57 9.37 0.67
CA ARG A 126 7.76 8.51 0.63
C ARG A 126 8.83 9.06 -0.33
N ASP A 127 8.44 9.52 -1.51
CA ASP A 127 9.39 10.06 -2.49
C ASP A 127 10.06 11.34 -1.97
N ILE A 128 9.33 12.21 -1.26
CA ILE A 128 9.91 13.37 -0.54
C ILE A 128 10.89 12.90 0.55
N ALA A 129 10.55 11.85 1.29
CA ALA A 129 11.38 11.29 2.34
C ALA A 129 12.73 10.73 1.82
N GLN A 130 12.82 10.38 0.53
CA GLN A 130 14.05 9.90 -0.11
C GLN A 130 14.89 11.01 -0.76
N LEU A 131 14.44 12.26 -0.76
CA LEU A 131 15.21 13.36 -1.32
C LEU A 131 16.43 13.67 -0.43
N CYS A 132 17.59 13.94 -1.06
CA CYS A 132 18.84 14.27 -0.38
C CYS A 132 18.75 15.47 0.58
N LYS A 133 17.79 16.38 0.35
CA LYS A 133 17.59 17.59 1.16
C LYS A 133 16.77 17.36 2.43
N THR A 134 16.08 16.23 2.52
CA THR A 134 15.19 15.92 3.64
C THR A 134 16.02 15.44 4.82
N SER A 135 15.84 16.05 5.99
CA SER A 135 16.52 15.62 7.21
C SER A 135 16.05 14.24 7.69
N GLU A 136 16.84 13.55 8.51
CA GLU A 136 16.44 12.24 9.05
C GLU A 136 15.20 12.34 9.96
N GLU A 137 15.04 13.46 10.68
CA GLU A 137 13.85 13.74 11.49
C GLU A 137 12.61 13.93 10.62
N GLU A 138 12.70 14.72 9.55
CA GLU A 138 11.59 14.92 8.59
C GLU A 138 11.25 13.63 7.85
N LYS A 139 12.27 12.87 7.44
CA LYS A 139 12.11 11.56 6.81
C LYS A 139 11.29 10.62 7.69
N LYS A 140 11.62 10.55 8.98
CA LYS A 140 10.83 9.77 9.94
C LYS A 140 9.38 10.21 9.94
N VAL A 141 9.11 11.52 10.10
CA VAL A 141 7.74 12.06 10.11
C VAL A 141 6.96 11.69 8.84
N LEU A 142 7.56 11.91 7.67
CA LEU A 142 6.93 11.63 6.37
C LEU A 142 6.62 10.15 6.17
N LEU A 143 7.48 9.24 6.66
CA LEU A 143 7.24 7.80 6.55
C LEU A 143 6.10 7.33 7.47
N TYR A 144 5.97 7.92 8.66
CA TYR A 144 4.81 7.66 9.53
C TYR A 144 3.52 8.23 8.93
N GLU A 145 3.54 9.43 8.34
CA GLU A 145 2.38 9.98 7.64
C GLU A 145 1.99 9.11 6.44
N ALA A 146 2.96 8.69 5.64
CA ALA A 146 2.74 7.77 4.52
C ALA A 146 2.08 6.47 4.98
N LEU A 147 2.50 5.93 6.13
CA LEU A 147 1.90 4.74 6.72
C LEU A 147 0.43 4.96 7.11
N GLU A 148 0.09 6.10 7.70
CA GLU A 148 -1.31 6.41 8.05
C GLU A 148 -2.20 6.50 6.80
N TYR A 149 -1.70 7.09 5.71
CA TYR A 149 -2.41 7.11 4.43
C TYR A 149 -2.52 5.72 3.82
N ALA A 150 -1.44 4.94 3.90
CA ALA A 150 -1.35 3.61 3.33
C ALA A 150 -2.15 2.56 4.08
N LYS A 151 -2.41 2.69 5.39
CA LYS A 151 -3.32 1.81 6.15
C LYS A 151 -4.71 1.74 5.53
N ARG A 152 -5.11 2.81 4.85
CA ARG A 152 -6.42 2.93 4.19
C ARG A 152 -6.36 2.55 2.70
N ALA A 153 -5.22 2.02 2.23
CA ALA A 153 -4.96 1.70 0.84
C ALA A 153 -4.09 0.43 0.67
N LEU A 154 -3.89 0.00 -0.58
CA LEU A 154 -3.10 -1.20 -0.88
C LEU A 154 -1.57 -1.02 -0.68
N TRP A 155 -1.11 0.23 -0.50
CA TRP A 155 0.31 0.57 -0.30
C TRP A 155 0.85 0.28 1.10
N TYR A 156 0.05 -0.34 1.97
CA TYR A 156 0.36 -0.59 3.38
C TYR A 156 1.69 -1.32 3.58
N ALA A 157 1.95 -2.40 2.85
CA ALA A 157 3.16 -3.22 3.04
C ALA A 157 4.47 -2.46 2.79
N ILE A 158 4.50 -1.55 1.81
CA ILE A 158 5.68 -0.73 1.50
C ILE A 158 5.96 0.23 2.66
N CYS A 159 4.93 0.95 3.11
CA CYS A 159 5.08 1.92 4.20
C CYS A 159 5.42 1.24 5.53
N ILE A 160 4.87 0.05 5.82
CA ILE A 160 5.27 -0.72 7.01
C ILE A 160 6.76 -1.08 6.95
N SER A 161 7.24 -1.48 5.77
CA SER A 161 8.66 -1.79 5.58
C SER A 161 9.53 -0.58 5.86
N ASP A 162 9.15 0.60 5.36
CA ASP A 162 9.92 1.83 5.53
C ASP A 162 9.94 2.31 6.99
N VAL A 163 8.83 2.23 7.73
CA VAL A 163 8.83 2.61 9.16
C VAL A 163 9.54 1.59 10.06
N GLY A 164 9.73 0.35 9.58
CA GLY A 164 10.31 -0.75 10.34
C GLY A 164 11.72 -0.46 10.86
N ASP A 165 12.46 0.44 10.20
CA ASP A 165 13.77 0.91 10.64
C ASP A 165 13.71 1.75 11.93
N TYR A 166 12.55 2.32 12.27
CA TYR A 166 12.33 3.13 13.47
C TYR A 166 11.61 2.41 14.62
N GLU A 167 10.95 1.29 14.33
CA GLU A 167 10.09 0.54 15.27
C GLU A 167 10.84 -0.49 16.14
N GLY A 168 12.16 -0.59 15.96
CA GLY A 168 13.01 -1.55 16.66
C GLY A 168 12.86 -3.00 16.17
N ILE A 169 13.80 -3.85 16.56
CA ILE A 169 13.96 -5.19 15.95
C ILE A 169 12.73 -6.10 16.11
N LYS A 170 12.05 -6.03 17.26
CA LYS A 170 10.88 -6.88 17.55
C LYS A 170 9.72 -6.56 16.61
N VAL A 171 9.38 -5.27 16.46
CA VAL A 171 8.27 -4.85 15.59
C VAL A 171 8.64 -5.04 14.13
N LYS A 172 9.89 -4.75 13.74
CA LYS A 172 10.39 -5.00 12.38
C LYS A 172 10.20 -6.46 11.96
N ILE A 173 10.54 -7.41 12.82
CA ILE A 173 10.37 -8.84 12.53
C ILE A 173 8.89 -9.25 12.53
N ALA A 174 8.08 -8.74 13.45
CA ALA A 174 6.63 -9.03 13.46
C ALA A 174 5.93 -8.55 12.17
N ASN A 175 6.27 -7.33 11.73
CA ASN A 175 5.75 -6.73 10.52
C ASN A 175 6.22 -7.45 9.25
N ALA A 176 7.39 -8.09 9.27
CA ALA A 176 7.95 -8.77 8.12
C ALA A 176 7.06 -9.91 7.59
N TYR A 177 6.32 -10.60 8.45
CA TYR A 177 5.36 -11.63 8.03
C TYR A 177 4.21 -11.02 7.23
N VAL A 178 3.62 -9.95 7.77
CA VAL A 178 2.52 -9.22 7.12
C VAL A 178 2.97 -8.67 5.77
N ILE A 179 4.15 -8.05 5.71
CA ILE A 179 4.74 -7.54 4.47
C ILE A 179 4.89 -8.66 3.43
N LYS A 180 5.43 -9.81 3.84
CA LYS A 180 5.63 -10.97 2.96
C LYS A 180 4.30 -11.45 2.37
N GLU A 181 3.28 -11.64 3.21
CA GLU A 181 1.95 -12.09 2.79
C GLU A 181 1.33 -11.13 1.77
N HIS A 182 1.47 -9.82 1.99
CA HIS A 182 0.98 -8.82 1.03
C HIS A 182 1.72 -8.88 -0.31
N PHE A 183 3.05 -9.03 -0.30
CA PHE A 183 3.83 -9.13 -1.54
C PHE A 183 3.53 -10.42 -2.31
N GLU A 184 3.43 -11.56 -1.61
CA GLU A 184 3.03 -12.82 -2.22
C GLU A 184 1.64 -12.69 -2.84
N LYS A 185 0.69 -12.06 -2.14
CA LYS A 185 -0.65 -11.84 -2.67
C LYS A 185 -0.67 -10.92 -3.89
N ALA A 186 0.13 -9.85 -3.88
CA ALA A 186 0.26 -8.95 -5.03
C ALA A 186 0.81 -9.69 -6.26
N ILE A 187 1.81 -10.56 -6.07
CA ILE A 187 2.39 -11.39 -7.14
C ILE A 187 1.37 -12.43 -7.65
N GLU A 188 0.56 -13.02 -6.77
CA GLU A 188 -0.52 -13.93 -7.18
C GLU A 188 -1.57 -13.22 -8.04
N LEU A 189 -1.97 -12.01 -7.63
CA LEU A 189 -2.99 -11.24 -8.34
C LEU A 189 -2.48 -10.71 -9.68
N ASN A 190 -1.21 -10.27 -9.74
CA ASN A 190 -0.57 -9.84 -10.97
C ASN A 190 0.86 -10.41 -11.09
N PRO A 191 1.01 -11.61 -11.68
CA PRO A 191 2.32 -12.24 -11.86
C PRO A 191 3.27 -11.50 -12.81
N LYS A 192 2.77 -10.49 -13.53
CA LYS A 192 3.51 -9.63 -14.46
C LYS A 192 3.81 -8.24 -13.89
N ASP A 193 3.53 -8.00 -12.60
CA ASP A 193 3.99 -6.78 -11.94
C ASP A 193 5.44 -6.95 -11.48
N ALA A 194 6.38 -6.37 -12.25
CA ALA A 194 7.80 -6.37 -11.90
C ALA A 194 8.07 -5.69 -10.54
N THR A 195 7.24 -4.72 -10.14
CA THR A 195 7.40 -4.00 -8.87
C THR A 195 7.18 -4.91 -7.67
N SER A 196 6.05 -5.64 -7.63
CA SER A 196 5.75 -6.58 -6.54
C SER A 196 6.79 -7.70 -6.44
N ILE A 197 7.25 -8.21 -7.60
CA ILE A 197 8.30 -9.24 -7.66
C ILE A 197 9.63 -8.69 -7.10
N HIS A 198 10.00 -7.47 -7.47
CA HIS A 198 11.19 -6.80 -6.96
C HIS A 198 11.12 -6.56 -5.44
N LEU A 199 9.99 -6.10 -4.92
CA LEU A 199 9.79 -5.88 -3.48
C LEU A 199 9.96 -7.19 -2.68
N MET A 200 9.48 -8.31 -3.22
CA MET A 200 9.73 -9.63 -2.64
C MET A 200 11.22 -10.00 -2.65
N GLY A 201 11.94 -9.63 -3.72
CA GLY A 201 13.39 -9.75 -3.77
C GLY A 201 14.11 -8.92 -2.71
N ILE A 202 13.67 -7.68 -2.45
CA ILE A 202 14.19 -6.82 -1.37
C ILE A 202 13.96 -7.48 -0.01
N TRP A 203 12.75 -8.02 0.21
CA TRP A 203 12.43 -8.75 1.44
C TRP A 203 13.42 -9.91 1.65
N CYS A 204 13.59 -10.77 0.64
CA CYS A 204 14.55 -11.87 0.68
C CYS A 204 15.98 -11.41 0.98
N TYR A 205 16.44 -10.38 0.26
CA TYR A 205 17.78 -9.82 0.44
C TYR A 205 18.00 -9.28 1.87
N THR A 206 16.99 -8.59 2.43
CA THR A 206 17.05 -8.02 3.77
C THR A 206 17.21 -9.09 4.85
N PHE A 207 16.46 -10.20 4.74
CA PHE A 207 16.58 -11.31 5.70
C PHE A 207 17.84 -12.16 5.49
N ALA A 208 18.34 -12.25 4.26
CA ALA A 208 19.64 -12.86 3.98
C ALA A 208 20.80 -12.04 4.58
N GLU A 209 20.71 -10.70 4.52
CA GLU A 209 21.71 -9.77 5.06
C GLU A 209 21.61 -9.55 6.57
N MET A 210 20.49 -9.95 7.20
CA MET A 210 20.27 -9.78 8.64
C MET A 210 21.47 -10.29 9.46
N PRO A 211 22.07 -9.45 10.33
CA PRO A 211 23.18 -9.85 11.19
C PRO A 211 22.85 -11.04 12.09
N TRP A 212 23.86 -11.86 12.39
CA TRP A 212 23.68 -13.09 13.18
C TRP A 212 23.00 -12.86 14.54
N TYR A 213 23.31 -11.75 15.22
CA TYR A 213 22.73 -11.44 16.54
C TYR A 213 21.25 -11.07 16.43
N GLN A 214 20.85 -10.39 15.35
CA GLN A 214 19.43 -10.09 15.08
C GLN A 214 18.65 -11.37 14.78
N ARG A 215 19.23 -12.33 14.05
CA ARG A 215 18.62 -13.65 13.84
C ARG A 215 18.41 -14.40 15.15
N ARG A 216 19.39 -14.38 16.06
CA ARG A 216 19.24 -14.99 17.40
C ARG A 216 18.11 -14.36 18.20
N ILE A 217 17.98 -13.04 18.17
CA ILE A 217 16.85 -12.35 18.81
C ILE A 217 15.52 -12.78 18.17
N ALA A 218 15.49 -12.91 16.85
CA ALA A 218 14.32 -13.37 16.11
C ALA A 218 13.90 -14.80 16.49
N GLU A 219 14.85 -15.74 16.57
CA GLU A 219 14.62 -17.14 17.00
C GLU A 219 14.06 -17.25 18.41
N VAL A 220 14.45 -16.34 19.32
CA VAL A 220 13.95 -16.33 20.71
C VAL A 220 12.53 -15.76 20.79
N LEU A 221 12.24 -14.71 20.01
CA LEU A 221 10.96 -14.01 20.06
C LEU A 221 9.87 -14.67 19.20
N PHE A 222 10.27 -15.36 18.14
CA PHE A 222 9.38 -15.96 17.16
C PHE A 222 9.78 -17.42 16.94
N ALA A 223 8.81 -18.32 17.00
CA ALA A 223 9.08 -19.77 16.85
C ALA A 223 9.78 -20.11 15.52
N ASN A 224 9.39 -19.42 14.43
CA ASN A 224 9.98 -19.59 13.10
C ASN A 224 10.23 -18.20 12.50
N PRO A 225 11.37 -17.54 12.79
CA PRO A 225 11.64 -16.20 12.30
C PRO A 225 11.68 -16.16 10.76
N PRO A 226 11.33 -15.03 10.14
CA PRO A 226 11.46 -14.87 8.70
C PRO A 226 12.94 -15.01 8.32
N SER A 227 13.21 -15.93 7.41
CA SER A 227 14.55 -16.20 6.88
C SER A 227 14.49 -16.33 5.37
N SER A 228 15.56 -15.93 4.70
CA SER A 228 15.73 -16.09 3.27
C SER A 228 17.21 -16.14 2.90
N THR A 229 17.52 -16.47 1.65
CA THR A 229 18.90 -16.52 1.15
C THR A 229 19.14 -15.55 0.00
N TYR A 230 20.42 -15.26 -0.28
CA TYR A 230 20.77 -14.42 -1.42
C TYR A 230 20.39 -15.06 -2.76
N GLU A 231 20.35 -16.40 -2.85
CA GLU A 231 19.88 -17.12 -4.04
C GLU A 231 18.37 -16.93 -4.26
N GLU A 232 17.56 -16.90 -3.20
CA GLU A 232 16.14 -16.59 -3.32
C GLU A 232 15.92 -15.15 -3.78
N ALA A 233 16.62 -14.19 -3.18
CA ALA A 233 16.58 -12.79 -3.61
C ALA A 233 16.96 -12.66 -5.10
N LEU A 234 18.02 -13.34 -5.52
CA LEU A 234 18.49 -13.34 -6.91
C LEU A 234 17.43 -13.84 -7.88
N LYS A 235 16.70 -14.91 -7.53
CA LYS A 235 15.60 -15.44 -8.36
C LYS A 235 14.51 -14.41 -8.57
N TYR A 236 14.10 -13.71 -7.51
CA TYR A 236 13.09 -12.65 -7.61
C TYR A 236 13.58 -11.47 -8.45
N PHE A 237 14.81 -11.00 -8.24
CA PHE A 237 15.34 -9.88 -9.02
C PHE A 237 15.49 -10.19 -10.52
N HIS A 238 15.91 -11.41 -10.89
CA HIS A 238 15.90 -11.83 -12.29
C HIS A 238 14.49 -11.94 -12.84
N ARG A 239 13.56 -12.54 -12.10
CA ARG A 239 12.17 -12.64 -12.54
C ARG A 239 11.55 -11.26 -12.78
N ALA A 240 11.85 -10.27 -11.94
CA ALA A 240 11.40 -8.89 -12.16
C ALA A 240 11.97 -8.32 -13.47
N GLU A 241 13.26 -8.55 -13.73
CA GLU A 241 13.95 -8.12 -14.96
C GLU A 241 13.45 -8.86 -16.22
N GLU A 242 13.05 -10.13 -16.10
CA GLU A 242 12.45 -10.92 -17.18
C GLU A 242 11.05 -10.42 -17.55
N VAL A 243 10.29 -9.97 -16.55
CA VAL A 243 8.91 -9.49 -16.71
C VAL A 243 8.90 -8.09 -17.35
N ASP A 244 9.74 -7.18 -16.88
CA ASP A 244 9.88 -5.83 -17.42
C ASP A 244 11.37 -5.43 -17.45
N PRO A 245 12.08 -5.63 -18.58
CA PRO A 245 13.50 -5.33 -18.67
C PRO A 245 13.81 -3.85 -18.44
N ASN A 246 14.85 -3.58 -17.64
CA ASN A 246 15.34 -2.23 -17.36
C ASN A 246 14.28 -1.30 -16.75
N PHE A 247 13.33 -1.85 -15.98
CA PHE A 247 12.23 -1.09 -15.38
C PHE A 247 12.67 -0.23 -14.19
N TYR A 248 13.61 -0.72 -13.37
CA TYR A 248 14.14 -0.03 -12.19
C TYR A 248 15.66 -0.17 -12.08
N SER A 249 16.34 0.97 -12.02
CA SER A 249 17.78 1.08 -11.71
C SER A 249 18.15 0.34 -10.42
N LYS A 250 17.27 0.40 -9.41
CA LYS A 250 17.46 -0.28 -8.11
C LYS A 250 17.51 -1.79 -8.24
N ASN A 251 16.72 -2.37 -9.15
CA ASN A 251 16.76 -3.80 -9.42
C ASN A 251 18.13 -4.23 -9.95
N LEU A 252 18.69 -3.45 -10.89
CA LEU A 252 20.02 -3.71 -11.46
C LEU A 252 21.12 -3.62 -10.40
N LEU A 253 21.06 -2.61 -9.52
CA LEU A 253 22.00 -2.47 -8.41
C LEU A 253 21.91 -3.66 -7.45
N LEU A 254 20.70 -4.08 -7.08
CA LEU A 254 20.49 -5.21 -6.17
C LEU A 254 20.91 -6.54 -6.79
N LEU A 255 20.73 -6.75 -8.11
CA LEU A 255 21.33 -7.87 -8.82
C LEU A 255 22.85 -7.88 -8.65
N GLY A 256 23.50 -6.73 -8.89
CA GLY A 256 24.93 -6.56 -8.69
C GLY A 256 25.39 -6.89 -7.26
N LYS A 257 24.74 -6.29 -6.26
CA LYS A 257 25.03 -6.51 -4.82
C LYS A 257 24.82 -7.97 -4.41
N THR A 258 23.75 -8.59 -4.88
CA THR A 258 23.45 -10.01 -4.59
C THR A 258 24.53 -10.92 -5.16
N TYR A 259 24.99 -10.68 -6.39
CA TYR A 259 26.10 -11.43 -6.96
C TYR A 259 27.43 -11.22 -6.21
N LEU A 260 27.69 -10.03 -5.67
CA LEU A 260 28.84 -9.80 -4.78
C LEU A 260 28.75 -10.68 -3.52
N LYS A 261 27.58 -10.74 -2.88
CA LYS A 261 27.36 -11.59 -1.69
C LYS A 261 27.52 -13.07 -2.00
N LEU A 262 27.20 -13.48 -3.23
CA LEU A 262 27.40 -14.84 -3.76
C LEU A 262 28.82 -15.07 -4.31
N ASN A 263 29.75 -14.13 -4.11
CA ASN A 263 31.13 -14.18 -4.60
C ASN A 263 31.28 -14.32 -6.13
N ASN A 264 30.25 -13.99 -6.91
CA ASN A 264 30.30 -14.02 -8.36
C ASN A 264 30.64 -12.63 -8.93
N LYS A 265 31.93 -12.27 -8.84
CA LYS A 265 32.43 -10.96 -9.27
C LYS A 265 32.14 -10.62 -10.73
N LYS A 266 32.16 -11.61 -11.63
CA LYS A 266 31.93 -11.40 -13.07
C LYS A 266 30.50 -10.92 -13.35
N LEU A 267 29.51 -11.63 -12.80
CA LEU A 267 28.11 -11.23 -12.96
C LEU A 267 27.79 -9.98 -12.15
N ALA A 268 28.40 -9.80 -10.98
CA ALA A 268 28.28 -8.56 -10.22
C ALA A 268 28.72 -7.35 -11.06
N ALA A 269 29.91 -7.40 -11.66
CA ALA A 269 30.41 -6.33 -12.52
C ALA A 269 29.46 -6.04 -13.70
N PHE A 270 28.93 -7.08 -14.35
CA PHE A 270 27.97 -6.93 -15.45
C PHE A 270 26.72 -6.13 -15.05
N TRP A 271 26.09 -6.48 -13.92
CA TRP A 271 24.89 -5.80 -13.45
C TRP A 271 25.17 -4.40 -12.90
N LEU A 272 26.28 -4.21 -12.20
CA LEU A 272 26.68 -2.89 -11.70
C LEU A 272 27.03 -1.92 -12.85
N VAL A 273 27.63 -2.40 -13.95
CA VAL A 273 27.84 -1.58 -15.15
C VAL A 273 26.50 -1.15 -15.74
N LYS A 274 25.52 -2.05 -15.84
CA LYS A 274 24.16 -1.70 -16.28
C LYS A 274 23.53 -0.64 -15.36
N ALA A 275 23.61 -0.83 -14.04
CA ALA A 275 23.07 0.13 -13.07
C ALA A 275 23.74 1.52 -13.20
N LYS A 276 25.06 1.55 -13.38
CA LYS A 276 25.82 2.79 -13.61
C LYS A 276 25.44 3.50 -14.92
N SER A 277 25.15 2.73 -15.97
CA SER A 277 24.79 3.26 -17.29
C SER A 277 23.29 3.52 -17.46
N TYR A 278 22.47 3.28 -16.43
CA TYR A 278 21.02 3.50 -16.47
C TYR A 278 20.69 4.99 -16.66
N PRO A 279 19.72 5.40 -17.51
CA PRO A 279 19.37 6.80 -17.67
C PRO A 279 18.73 7.37 -16.39
N ALA A 280 19.42 8.29 -15.71
CA ALA A 280 18.92 8.85 -14.46
C ALA A 280 17.82 9.88 -14.71
N HIS A 281 16.61 9.59 -14.21
CA HIS A 281 15.46 10.49 -14.26
C HIS A 281 15.13 11.03 -12.86
N THR A 282 15.35 10.22 -11.83
CA THR A 282 15.10 10.56 -10.44
C THR A 282 16.40 10.80 -9.69
N GLU A 283 16.30 11.40 -8.50
CA GLU A 283 17.45 11.54 -7.61
C GLU A 283 17.94 10.16 -7.11
N GLU A 284 17.02 9.21 -6.89
CA GLU A 284 17.37 7.82 -6.54
C GLU A 284 18.22 7.17 -7.64
N ASP A 285 17.90 7.38 -8.91
CA ASP A 285 18.71 6.85 -10.02
C ASP A 285 20.16 7.37 -9.98
N LYS A 286 20.35 8.66 -9.65
CA LYS A 286 21.70 9.25 -9.54
C LYS A 286 22.49 8.66 -8.36
N GLN A 287 21.82 8.45 -7.23
CA GLN A 287 22.41 7.79 -6.07
C GLN A 287 22.83 6.36 -6.44
N ILE A 288 21.98 5.63 -7.15
CA ILE A 288 22.25 4.27 -7.62
C ILE A 288 23.43 4.22 -8.58
N GLN A 289 23.52 5.15 -9.55
CA GLN A 289 24.67 5.23 -10.45
C GLN A 289 25.98 5.45 -9.67
N THR A 290 25.92 6.31 -8.65
CA THR A 290 27.07 6.63 -7.79
C THR A 290 27.49 5.42 -6.97
N GLU A 291 26.55 4.75 -6.30
CA GLU A 291 26.81 3.53 -5.53
C GLU A 291 27.36 2.41 -6.43
N ALA A 292 26.77 2.21 -7.61
CA ALA A 292 27.24 1.22 -8.57
C ALA A 292 28.68 1.51 -9.04
N ALA A 293 29.00 2.79 -9.30
CA ALA A 293 30.35 3.20 -9.66
C ALA A 293 31.35 2.94 -8.52
N GLN A 294 30.98 3.22 -7.28
CA GLN A 294 31.82 2.93 -6.10
C GLN A 294 32.07 1.43 -5.94
N LEU A 295 31.03 0.60 -6.03
CA LEU A 295 31.15 -0.85 -5.94
C LEU A 295 32.03 -1.43 -7.05
N LEU A 296 31.98 -0.87 -8.26
CA LEU A 296 32.85 -1.26 -9.37
C LEU A 296 34.33 -0.96 -9.12
N THR A 297 34.66 0.08 -8.35
CA THR A 297 36.07 0.37 -8.01
C THR A 297 36.68 -0.62 -7.02
N GLY A 298 35.84 -1.28 -6.21
CA GLY A 298 36.27 -2.27 -5.22
C GLY A 298 36.28 -3.72 -5.71
N LEU A 299 35.92 -3.97 -6.97
CA LEU A 299 35.72 -5.30 -7.56
C LEU A 299 37.02 -5.93 -8.08
#